data_AF-A0A016UBA6-F1
#
_entry.id   AF-A0A016UBA6-F1
#
_cell.length_a   1.000
_cell.length_b   1.000
_cell.length_c   1.000
_cell.angle_alpha   90.00
_cell.angle_beta   90.00
_cell.angle_gamma   90.00
#
_symmetry.space_group_name_H-M   'P 1'
#
loop_
_entity.id
_entity.type
_entity.pdbx_description
1 polymer ?
#
loop_
_entity_poly.entity_id
_entity_poly.type
_entity_poly.pdbx_seq_one_letter_code
_entity_poly.pdbx_strand_id
1 'polypeptide(L)'
;MRRVHVHDRAFRLQALRARRVALRTERSDVQQPTLVRIMPNSSRDLTPWDYINNNKILFCADRVNCPRHTVDLSIRTEMGDIVTQLFEEFNSNARQRGRVLQFQSLQYGYMRVEPRYGVDYVLDMILWFKKFRPPHRTTLSVRRHAYVQQVFAPLQALSERKMRSNLRRGSKFLGENAHLHMILPLKGRAEIFARFAGHLKNICARAGDISLVVVLYASEDERANRATIEELRQSFVRVEVIEMDDAPFSRGIALMKGAERVSADGLMFFTDVDMLFTCDALHRIRLNTILNAQVYFPIVFSEFSPESWSENDRLLADAFHYGRRRGYFRHFGYGLAALYKADLIAIGGFDTKIEGWGLEDVDLFEKAVKAGLRIIRSPEPGLVHIYHPIHCPETMPQAQRHMCHGSKAASLASIDALVDQISHYT
;
A
#
# COMPACT_ATOMS: atom_id res chain seq x y z
N MET A 1 -15.21 19.82 14.96
CA MET A 1 -15.93 18.55 15.18
C MET A 1 -15.08 17.27 15.02
N ARG A 2 -14.06 17.20 14.14
CA ARG A 2 -13.14 16.04 14.04
C ARG A 2 -12.38 15.72 15.34
N ARG A 3 -11.90 16.74 16.07
CA ARG A 3 -11.19 16.57 17.34
C ARG A 3 -12.07 15.95 18.44
N VAL A 4 -13.36 16.31 18.49
CA VAL A 4 -14.30 15.80 19.51
C VAL A 4 -14.65 14.33 19.27
N HIS A 5 -14.81 13.90 18.02
CA HIS A 5 -15.07 12.50 17.68
C HIS A 5 -13.86 11.57 17.86
N VAL A 6 -12.63 12.07 17.62
CA VAL A 6 -11.41 11.30 17.94
C VAL A 6 -11.24 11.18 19.46
N HIS A 7 -11.57 12.24 20.22
CA HIS A 7 -11.51 12.21 21.68
C HIS A 7 -12.56 11.25 22.29
N ASP A 8 -13.80 11.28 21.81
CA ASP A 8 -14.87 10.39 22.30
C ASP A 8 -14.60 8.92 21.90
N ARG A 9 -14.01 8.69 20.72
CA ARG A 9 -13.55 7.36 20.30
C ARG A 9 -12.37 6.89 21.16
N ALA A 10 -11.42 7.76 21.50
CA ALA A 10 -10.31 7.45 22.39
C ALA A 10 -10.82 7.11 23.80
N PHE A 11 -11.77 7.88 24.34
CA PHE A 11 -12.38 7.61 25.65
C PHE A 11 -13.19 6.30 25.66
N ARG A 12 -13.97 6.01 24.61
CA ARG A 12 -14.68 4.73 24.48
C ARG A 12 -13.74 3.55 24.29
N LEU A 13 -12.65 3.71 23.53
CA LEU A 13 -11.60 2.70 23.41
C LEU A 13 -10.89 2.49 24.76
N GLN A 14 -10.61 3.55 25.51
CA GLN A 14 -10.01 3.48 26.84
C GLN A 14 -10.95 2.77 27.82
N ALA A 15 -12.25 3.04 27.77
CA ALA A 15 -13.26 2.36 28.60
C ALA A 15 -13.46 0.88 28.21
N LEU A 16 -13.40 0.54 26.92
CA LEU A 16 -13.46 -0.85 26.44
C LEU A 16 -12.16 -1.61 26.71
N ARG A 17 -10.99 -0.95 26.65
CA ARG A 17 -9.68 -1.48 27.05
C ARG A 17 -9.59 -1.67 28.56
N ALA A 18 -10.32 -0.87 29.34
CA ALA A 18 -10.48 -1.05 30.78
C ALA A 18 -11.36 -2.26 31.18
N ARG A 19 -12.00 -2.97 30.21
CA ARG A 19 -12.51 -4.32 30.47
C ARG A 19 -11.33 -5.28 30.64
N ARG A 20 -10.93 -5.35 31.90
CA ARG A 20 -9.87 -6.17 32.50
C ARG A 20 -9.95 -7.62 32.04
N VAL A 21 -9.06 -8.03 31.13
CA VAL A 21 -8.61 -9.43 31.07
C VAL A 21 -7.42 -9.49 31.99
N ALA A 22 -7.61 -9.97 33.22
CA ALA A 22 -6.49 -10.16 34.14
C ALA A 22 -5.47 -11.13 33.50
N LEU A 23 -4.20 -10.77 33.48
CA LEU A 23 -3.10 -11.70 33.30
C LEU A 23 -3.29 -12.76 34.38
N ARG A 24 -3.68 -13.97 33.95
CA ARG A 24 -3.81 -15.10 34.86
C ARG A 24 -2.43 -15.38 35.46
N THR A 25 -2.22 -14.97 36.71
CA THR A 25 -1.18 -15.51 37.59
C THR A 25 -1.59 -16.88 38.13
N GLU A 26 -2.27 -17.68 37.32
CA GLU A 26 -2.57 -19.06 37.67
C GLU A 26 -1.44 -19.92 37.09
N ARG A 27 -0.71 -20.60 37.97
CA ARG A 27 -0.18 -21.93 37.64
C ARG A 27 -1.41 -22.83 37.46
N SER A 28 -2.11 -22.65 36.36
CA SER A 28 -3.16 -23.56 35.93
C SER A 28 -2.48 -24.66 35.14
N ASP A 29 -2.83 -25.93 35.38
CA ASP A 29 -2.52 -27.07 34.51
C ASP A 29 -3.10 -26.93 33.08
N VAL A 30 -3.61 -25.74 32.73
CA VAL A 30 -4.00 -25.35 31.38
C VAL A 30 -2.72 -25.16 30.56
N GLN A 31 -2.59 -26.00 29.54
CA GLN A 31 -1.55 -25.95 28.52
C GLN A 31 -1.21 -24.50 28.15
N GLN A 32 0.08 -24.14 28.24
CA GLN A 32 0.53 -22.79 27.88
C GLN A 32 -0.01 -22.44 26.48
N PRO A 33 -0.67 -21.29 26.31
CA PRO A 33 -1.17 -20.90 25.00
C PRO A 33 0.00 -20.82 24.03
N THR A 34 0.01 -21.71 23.05
CA THR A 34 1.03 -21.74 22.00
C THR A 34 0.76 -20.63 20.98
N LEU A 35 1.83 -19.96 20.55
CA LEU A 35 1.78 -19.04 19.40
C LEU A 35 1.71 -19.80 18.06
N VAL A 36 2.07 -21.09 18.09
CA VAL A 36 1.92 -22.03 16.97
C VAL A 36 0.59 -22.74 17.18
N ARG A 37 -0.48 -22.14 16.65
CA ARG A 37 -1.86 -22.67 16.77
C ARG A 37 -2.20 -23.69 15.70
N ILE A 38 -1.43 -23.72 14.63
CA ILE A 38 -1.63 -24.57 13.46
C ILE A 38 -0.25 -25.11 13.10
N MET A 39 -0.16 -26.43 12.87
CA MET A 39 1.00 -26.98 12.16
C MET A 39 0.78 -26.73 10.67
N PRO A 40 1.64 -25.93 10.02
CA PRO A 40 1.47 -25.60 8.62
C PRO A 40 1.72 -26.84 7.77
N ASN A 41 0.77 -27.18 6.89
CA ASN A 41 0.93 -28.25 5.91
C ASN A 41 1.46 -27.71 4.58
N SER A 42 1.33 -26.40 4.35
CA SER A 42 1.80 -25.72 3.15
C SER A 42 2.26 -24.30 3.45
N SER A 43 2.93 -23.65 2.49
CA SER A 43 3.29 -22.22 2.57
C SER A 43 2.08 -21.28 2.65
N ARG A 44 0.85 -21.78 2.47
CA ARG A 44 -0.41 -21.03 2.64
C ARG A 44 -0.85 -20.90 4.08
N ASP A 45 -0.38 -21.80 4.93
CA ASP A 45 -0.71 -21.81 6.36
C ASP A 45 0.27 -20.97 7.18
N LEU A 46 1.32 -20.43 6.53
CA LEU A 46 2.32 -19.59 7.16
C LEU A 46 1.80 -18.15 7.26
N THR A 47 1.53 -17.71 8.49
CA THR A 47 1.35 -16.30 8.80
C THR A 47 2.72 -15.68 9.15
N PRO A 48 3.24 -14.74 8.35
CA PRO A 48 4.59 -14.18 8.49
C PRO A 48 4.70 -13.28 9.73
N TRP A 49 5.89 -13.21 10.32
CA TRP A 49 6.20 -12.26 11.38
C TRP A 49 6.98 -11.08 10.83
N ASP A 50 6.42 -9.89 10.95
CA ASP A 50 7.13 -8.65 10.62
C ASP A 50 8.08 -8.30 11.77
N TYR A 51 9.30 -7.88 11.42
CA TYR A 51 10.33 -7.55 12.39
C TYR A 51 10.36 -6.04 12.67
N ILE A 52 10.48 -5.69 13.94
CA ILE A 52 10.60 -4.31 14.44
C ILE A 52 11.94 -4.18 15.14
N ASN A 53 12.82 -3.28 14.67
CA ASN A 53 14.08 -3.04 15.35
C ASN A 53 13.97 -2.00 16.49
N ASN A 54 15.05 -1.81 17.25
CA ASN A 54 15.17 -0.81 18.31
C ASN A 54 14.86 0.63 17.86
N ASN A 55 15.17 0.97 16.61
CA ASN A 55 14.93 2.28 16.01
C ASN A 55 13.50 2.43 15.47
N LYS A 56 12.58 1.51 15.84
CA LYS A 56 11.18 1.49 15.40
C LYS A 56 11.06 1.46 13.87
N ILE A 57 11.91 0.66 13.24
CA ILE A 57 11.88 0.40 11.81
C ILE A 57 11.21 -0.96 11.60
N LEU A 58 10.22 -0.99 10.72
CA LEU A 58 9.50 -2.20 10.35
C LEU A 58 10.17 -2.85 9.13
N PHE A 59 10.26 -4.17 9.15
CA PHE A 59 10.70 -5.01 8.05
C PHE A 59 9.59 -6.01 7.75
N CYS A 60 8.95 -5.86 6.60
CA CYS A 60 7.87 -6.76 6.21
C CYS A 60 8.43 -8.10 5.75
N ALA A 61 7.86 -9.21 6.22
CA ALA A 61 8.31 -10.55 5.84
C ALA A 61 7.65 -11.07 4.55
N ASP A 62 6.38 -10.71 4.28
CA ASP A 62 5.63 -11.19 3.11
C ASP A 62 5.40 -10.16 2.01
N ARG A 63 5.65 -8.88 2.28
CA ARG A 63 5.38 -7.82 1.32
C ARG A 63 6.60 -7.54 0.45
N VAL A 64 6.48 -7.95 -0.80
CA VAL A 64 7.46 -7.68 -1.85
C VAL A 64 7.73 -6.18 -1.95
N ASN A 65 9.01 -5.80 -2.01
CA ASN A 65 9.48 -4.41 -2.05
C ASN A 65 9.05 -3.54 -0.85
N CYS A 66 8.80 -4.13 0.32
CA CYS A 66 8.60 -3.35 1.54
C CYS A 66 9.81 -2.44 1.80
N PRO A 67 9.64 -1.10 1.70
CA PRO A 67 10.73 -0.20 1.95
C PRO A 67 11.06 -0.26 3.43
N ARG A 68 12.33 -0.04 3.77
CA ARG A 68 12.72 0.20 5.14
C ARG A 68 12.02 1.48 5.61
N HIS A 69 11.00 1.34 6.44
CA HIS A 69 10.22 2.49 6.90
C HIS A 69 10.06 2.49 8.42
N THR A 70 9.87 3.69 8.98
CA THR A 70 9.48 3.81 10.38
C THR A 70 8.12 3.15 10.57
N VAL A 71 7.95 2.45 11.68
CA VAL A 71 6.66 1.88 12.09
C VAL A 71 5.59 2.97 12.04
N ASP A 72 4.45 2.66 11.43
CA ASP A 72 3.34 3.59 11.26
C ASP A 72 2.90 4.19 12.60
N LEU A 73 2.38 5.42 12.56
CA LEU A 73 1.91 6.09 13.79
C LEU A 73 0.87 5.25 14.54
N SER A 74 -0.06 4.62 13.82
CA SER A 74 -1.06 3.71 14.40
C SER A 74 -0.41 2.58 15.19
N ILE A 75 0.51 1.84 14.56
CA ILE A 75 1.20 0.71 15.21
C ILE A 75 2.05 1.21 16.38
N ARG A 76 2.77 2.33 16.24
CA ARG A 76 3.55 2.92 17.35
C ARG A 76 2.68 3.31 18.54
N THR A 77 1.51 3.91 18.29
CA THR A 77 0.56 4.27 19.33
C THR A 77 0.01 3.02 20.01
N GLU A 78 -0.43 2.01 19.24
CA GLU A 78 -0.94 0.76 19.81
C GLU A 78 0.13 0.00 20.62
N MET A 79 1.37 -0.08 20.13
CA MET A 79 2.48 -0.67 20.89
C MET A 79 2.75 0.10 22.19
N GLY A 80 2.69 1.43 22.15
CA GLY A 80 2.83 2.26 23.35
C GLY A 80 1.74 2.00 24.39
N ASP A 81 0.50 1.85 23.92
CA ASP A 81 -0.65 1.51 24.77
C ASP A 81 -0.50 0.11 25.37
N ILE A 82 -0.08 -0.89 24.58
CA ILE A 82 0.21 -2.25 25.04
C ILE A 82 1.28 -2.24 26.14
N VAL A 83 2.40 -1.56 25.90
CA VAL A 83 3.49 -1.45 26.88
C VAL A 83 2.97 -0.77 28.14
N THR A 84 2.18 0.30 28.03
CA THR A 84 1.60 0.98 29.20
C THR A 84 0.73 0.02 30.01
N GLN A 85 -0.19 -0.70 29.36
CA GLN A 85 -1.08 -1.65 30.00
C GLN A 85 -0.32 -2.80 30.69
N LEU A 86 0.68 -3.39 30.04
CA LEU A 86 1.51 -4.45 30.63
C LEU A 86 2.20 -3.99 31.91
N PHE A 87 2.74 -2.77 31.91
CA PHE A 87 3.47 -2.24 33.05
C PHE A 87 2.54 -1.80 34.19
N GLU A 88 1.35 -1.28 33.90
CA GLU A 88 0.33 -1.07 34.92
C GLU A 88 0.00 -2.37 35.64
N GLU A 89 -0.15 -3.46 34.88
CA GLU A 89 -0.48 -4.75 35.42
C GLU A 89 0.67 -5.40 36.21
N PHE A 90 1.89 -5.42 35.67
CA PHE A 90 3.07 -5.90 36.38
C PHE A 90 3.32 -5.13 37.68
N ASN A 91 3.00 -3.84 37.71
CA ASN A 91 3.21 -2.99 38.87
C ASN A 91 2.06 -2.98 39.87
N SER A 92 0.89 -3.52 39.53
CA SER A 92 -0.31 -3.55 40.39
C SER A 92 0.01 -4.06 41.80
N ASN A 93 0.76 -5.17 41.89
CA ASN A 93 1.19 -5.79 43.15
C ASN A 93 2.64 -5.42 43.54
N ALA A 94 3.44 -4.89 42.61
CA ALA A 94 4.85 -4.58 42.86
C ALA A 94 5.03 -3.36 43.78
N ARG A 95 4.18 -2.33 43.61
CA ARG A 95 4.24 -1.11 44.42
C ARG A 95 4.03 -1.39 45.90
N GLN A 96 3.07 -2.25 46.24
CA GLN A 96 2.82 -2.73 47.60
C GLN A 96 3.99 -3.53 48.19
N ARG A 97 4.90 -4.03 47.35
CA ARG A 97 6.12 -4.77 47.73
C ARG A 97 7.38 -3.89 47.67
N GLY A 98 7.24 -2.57 47.54
CA GLY A 98 8.37 -1.63 47.56
C GLY A 98 9.26 -1.66 46.32
N ARG A 99 8.71 -2.14 45.19
CA ARG A 99 9.41 -2.33 43.92
C ARG A 99 8.58 -1.80 42.76
N VAL A 100 9.22 -1.40 41.68
CA VAL A 100 8.55 -1.00 40.44
C VAL A 100 9.39 -1.40 39.24
N LEU A 101 8.73 -1.90 38.21
CA LEU A 101 9.28 -2.09 36.87
C LEU A 101 8.93 -0.86 36.04
N GLN A 102 9.89 -0.30 35.33
CA GLN A 102 9.67 0.83 34.43
C GLN A 102 10.23 0.49 33.06
N PHE A 103 9.42 0.67 32.01
CA PHE A 103 9.88 0.47 30.64
C PHE A 103 10.99 1.47 30.28
N GLN A 104 12.06 1.00 29.65
CA GLN A 104 13.15 1.84 29.15
C GLN A 104 13.11 1.94 27.63
N SER A 105 13.23 0.80 26.95
CA SER A 105 13.25 0.74 25.48
C SER A 105 12.91 -0.66 24.96
N LEU A 106 12.50 -0.72 23.70
CA LEU A 106 12.37 -1.95 22.94
C LEU A 106 13.72 -2.21 22.24
N GLN A 107 14.29 -3.40 22.43
CA GLN A 107 15.50 -3.82 21.70
C GLN A 107 15.15 -4.34 20.31
N TYR A 108 14.12 -5.19 20.24
CA TYR A 108 13.44 -5.54 19.00
C TYR A 108 12.06 -6.11 19.32
N GLY A 109 11.24 -6.27 18.30
CA GLY A 109 10.01 -7.02 18.40
C GLY A 109 9.66 -7.73 17.10
N TYR A 110 8.71 -8.63 17.20
CA TYR A 110 8.03 -9.22 16.06
C TYR A 110 6.54 -8.96 16.22
N MET A 111 5.86 -8.70 15.11
CA MET A 111 4.41 -8.58 15.09
C MET A 111 3.81 -9.42 13.98
N ARG A 112 2.62 -9.93 14.21
CA ARG A 112 1.90 -10.72 13.24
C ARG A 112 0.41 -10.52 13.43
N VAL A 113 -0.30 -10.26 12.34
CA VAL A 113 -1.77 -10.18 12.36
C VAL A 113 -2.34 -11.57 12.11
N GLU A 114 -3.05 -12.10 13.09
CA GLU A 114 -3.81 -13.34 12.99
C GLU A 114 -5.29 -13.01 12.77
N PRO A 115 -5.84 -13.19 11.54
CA PRO A 115 -7.15 -12.65 11.17
C PRO A 115 -8.32 -13.06 12.07
N ARG A 116 -8.23 -14.22 12.74
CA ARG A 116 -9.27 -14.73 13.63
C ARG A 116 -9.14 -14.27 15.09
N TYR A 117 -7.95 -13.83 15.50
CA TYR A 117 -7.64 -13.65 16.92
C TYR A 117 -7.24 -12.21 17.27
N GLY A 118 -6.51 -11.52 16.37
CA GLY A 118 -5.98 -10.20 16.65
C GLY A 118 -4.54 -10.03 16.17
N VAL A 119 -3.75 -9.30 16.93
CA VAL A 119 -2.33 -9.06 16.64
C VAL A 119 -1.48 -9.69 17.74
N ASP A 120 -0.59 -10.60 17.34
CA ASP A 120 0.39 -11.21 18.22
C ASP A 120 1.68 -10.37 18.18
N TYR A 121 2.29 -10.16 19.35
CA TYR A 121 3.56 -9.46 19.52
C TYR A 121 4.54 -10.31 20.33
N VAL A 122 5.79 -10.35 19.86
CA VAL A 122 6.95 -10.81 20.63
C VAL A 122 7.80 -9.58 20.89
N LEU A 123 7.90 -9.13 22.14
CA LEU A 123 8.62 -7.91 22.50
C LEU A 123 9.83 -8.23 23.36
N ASP A 124 11.01 -7.83 22.91
CA ASP A 124 12.22 -7.85 23.71
C ASP A 124 12.51 -6.45 24.26
N MET A 125 12.34 -6.31 25.58
CA MET A 125 12.31 -5.02 26.23
C MET A 125 13.42 -4.91 27.27
N ILE A 126 14.03 -3.73 27.34
CA ILE A 126 14.91 -3.30 28.43
C ILE A 126 14.07 -2.49 29.42
N LEU A 127 14.18 -2.83 30.71
CA LEU A 127 13.39 -2.27 31.79
C LEU A 127 14.29 -1.85 32.95
N TRP A 128 13.87 -0.85 33.71
CA TRP A 128 14.44 -0.54 35.01
C TRP A 128 13.66 -1.23 36.12
N PHE A 129 14.32 -2.11 36.86
CA PHE A 129 13.83 -2.64 38.12
C PHE A 129 14.31 -1.75 39.26
N LYS A 130 13.39 -1.02 39.89
CA LYS A 130 13.71 -0.09 40.98
C LYS A 130 13.13 -0.62 42.29
N LYS A 131 14.01 -0.87 43.27
CA LYS A 131 13.63 -1.15 44.66
C LYS A 131 13.79 0.14 45.46
N PHE A 132 12.72 0.59 46.12
CA PHE A 132 12.69 1.88 46.82
C PHE A 132 12.48 1.76 48.33
N ARG A 133 12.14 0.57 48.85
CA ARG A 133 12.08 0.31 50.30
C ARG A 133 13.48 0.08 50.92
N PRO A 134 13.73 0.62 52.12
CA PRO A 134 14.93 0.31 52.91
C PRO A 134 15.07 -1.20 53.22
N PRO A 135 16.28 -1.70 53.55
CA PRO A 135 17.56 -0.99 53.68
C PRO A 135 18.31 -0.83 52.34
N HIS A 136 17.88 -1.51 51.27
CA HIS A 136 18.58 -1.52 49.99
C HIS A 136 17.73 -0.90 48.88
N ARG A 137 18.04 0.35 48.54
CA ARG A 137 17.56 1.02 47.33
C ARG A 137 18.52 0.69 46.18
N THR A 138 17.99 0.13 45.10
CA THR A 138 18.80 -0.26 43.94
C THR A 138 17.97 -0.13 42.68
N THR A 139 18.64 0.27 41.61
CA THR A 139 18.08 0.28 40.26
C THR A 139 18.92 -0.65 39.41
N LEU A 140 18.27 -1.66 38.82
CA LEU A 140 18.92 -2.63 37.94
C LEU A 140 18.29 -2.54 36.55
N SER A 141 19.10 -2.56 35.52
CA SER A 141 18.62 -2.77 34.16
C SER A 141 18.33 -4.27 33.97
N VAL A 142 17.14 -4.60 33.50
CA VAL A 142 16.70 -5.98 33.27
C VAL A 142 16.13 -6.11 31.87
N ARG A 143 16.48 -7.20 31.19
CA ARG A 143 15.91 -7.55 29.89
C ARG A 143 14.79 -8.57 30.07
N ARG A 144 13.66 -8.37 29.39
CA ARG A 144 12.49 -9.26 29.45
C ARG A 144 11.86 -9.44 28.08
N HIS A 145 11.53 -10.69 27.78
CA HIS A 145 10.67 -11.03 26.66
C HIS A 145 9.22 -11.06 27.12
N ALA A 146 8.34 -10.40 26.37
CA ALA A 146 6.89 -10.47 26.56
C ALA A 146 6.23 -11.00 25.29
N TYR A 147 5.32 -11.94 25.48
CA TYR A 147 4.42 -12.44 24.45
C TYR A 147 3.05 -11.84 24.72
N VAL A 148 2.54 -11.07 23.77
CA VAL A 148 1.32 -10.28 23.96
C VAL A 148 0.39 -10.53 22.80
N GLN A 149 -0.88 -10.73 23.11
CA GLN A 149 -1.93 -10.79 22.11
C GLN A 149 -2.90 -9.64 22.32
N GLN A 150 -3.02 -8.78 21.32
CA GLN A 150 -4.06 -7.76 21.25
C GLN A 150 -5.25 -8.30 20.46
N VAL A 151 -6.36 -8.59 21.13
CA VAL A 151 -7.59 -9.05 20.47
C VAL A 151 -8.26 -7.91 19.69
N PHE A 152 -8.96 -8.26 18.61
CA PHE A 152 -9.75 -7.27 17.88
C PHE A 152 -10.88 -6.71 18.76
N ALA A 153 -11.13 -5.41 18.61
CA ALA A 153 -12.31 -4.79 19.20
C ALA A 153 -13.60 -5.37 18.58
N PRO A 154 -14.75 -5.27 19.29
CA PRO A 154 -16.04 -5.66 18.72
C PRO A 154 -16.27 -4.99 17.36
N LEU A 155 -16.87 -5.74 16.43
CA LEU A 155 -17.16 -5.26 15.09
C LEU A 155 -17.96 -3.96 15.15
N GLN A 156 -17.45 -2.91 14.50
CA GLN A 156 -18.15 -1.64 14.35
C GLN A 156 -18.43 -1.38 12.87
N ALA A 157 -19.70 -1.23 12.52
CA ALA A 157 -20.11 -0.81 11.19
C ALA A 157 -20.26 0.72 11.15
N LEU A 158 -19.56 1.37 10.21
CA LEU A 158 -19.75 2.79 9.91
C LEU A 158 -20.31 2.94 8.51
N SER A 159 -21.34 3.76 8.34
CA SER A 159 -21.91 4.03 7.01
C SER A 159 -20.92 4.85 6.17
N GLU A 160 -20.28 4.17 5.21
CA GLU A 160 -19.36 4.80 4.27
C GLU A 160 -20.07 5.84 3.38
N ARG A 161 -21.33 5.59 3.01
CA ARG A 161 -22.17 6.52 2.23
C ARG A 161 -22.33 7.88 2.90
N LYS A 162 -22.60 7.90 4.21
CA LYS A 162 -22.73 9.16 4.97
C LYS A 162 -21.39 9.91 5.06
N MET A 163 -20.29 9.18 5.21
CA MET A 163 -18.96 9.77 5.23
C MET A 163 -18.58 10.39 3.88
N ARG A 164 -18.73 9.63 2.78
CA ARG A 164 -18.44 10.11 1.42
C ARG A 164 -19.32 11.30 1.03
N SER A 165 -20.62 11.26 1.33
CA SER A 165 -21.53 12.38 1.04
C SER A 165 -21.14 13.66 1.80
N ASN A 166 -20.70 13.56 3.05
CA ASN A 166 -20.20 14.71 3.80
C ASN A 166 -18.91 15.29 3.19
N LEU A 167 -18.00 14.44 2.71
CA LEU A 167 -16.78 14.88 2.03
C LEU A 167 -17.11 15.59 0.71
N ARG A 168 -18.02 15.02 -0.10
CA ARG A 168 -18.47 15.62 -1.38
C ARG A 168 -19.21 16.96 -1.18
N ARG A 169 -20.01 17.10 -0.13
CA ARG A 169 -20.64 18.40 0.20
C ARG A 169 -19.60 19.49 0.48
N GLY A 170 -18.48 19.12 1.12
CA GLY A 170 -17.38 20.04 1.38
C GLY A 170 -16.60 20.44 0.12
N SER A 171 -16.59 19.61 -0.93
CA SER A 171 -15.85 19.87 -2.15
C SER A 171 -16.56 20.79 -3.15
N LYS A 172 -17.85 21.10 -2.92
CA LYS A 172 -18.74 21.84 -3.84
C LYS A 172 -18.90 21.18 -5.24
N PHE A 173 -18.44 19.94 -5.41
CA PHE A 173 -18.59 19.16 -6.64
C PHE A 173 -19.72 18.12 -6.48
N LEU A 174 -20.77 18.22 -7.30
CA LEU A 174 -22.00 17.43 -7.17
C LEU A 174 -22.08 16.23 -8.15
N GLY A 175 -21.11 16.06 -9.05
CA GLY A 175 -21.12 14.97 -10.03
C GLY A 175 -20.82 13.61 -9.38
N GLU A 176 -21.77 12.68 -9.37
CA GLU A 176 -21.55 11.31 -8.88
C GLU A 176 -20.79 10.42 -9.88
N ASN A 177 -20.85 10.75 -11.17
CA ASN A 177 -20.12 10.12 -12.26
C ASN A 177 -19.28 11.16 -13.01
N ALA A 178 -18.14 11.54 -12.42
CA ALA A 178 -17.17 12.41 -13.10
C ALA A 178 -16.59 11.71 -14.34
N HIS A 179 -16.45 12.47 -15.43
CA HIS A 179 -15.68 12.05 -16.60
C HIS A 179 -14.24 11.74 -16.18
N LEU A 180 -13.69 10.60 -16.63
CA LEU A 180 -12.38 10.13 -16.24
C LEU A 180 -11.36 10.41 -17.35
N HIS A 181 -10.37 11.25 -17.05
CA HIS A 181 -9.25 11.52 -17.93
C HIS A 181 -8.08 10.58 -17.61
N MET A 182 -7.88 9.56 -18.44
CA MET A 182 -6.72 8.67 -18.34
C MET A 182 -5.52 9.35 -18.97
N ILE A 183 -4.43 9.49 -18.23
CA ILE A 183 -3.20 10.13 -18.71
C ILE A 183 -2.13 9.05 -18.85
N LEU A 184 -1.63 8.90 -20.08
CA LEU A 184 -0.73 7.82 -20.48
C LEU A 184 0.54 8.39 -21.14
N PRO A 185 1.68 8.38 -20.42
CA PRO A 185 3.00 8.57 -21.02
C PRO A 185 3.35 7.39 -21.93
N LEU A 186 3.81 7.65 -23.16
CA LEU A 186 4.13 6.61 -24.13
C LEU A 186 5.46 6.91 -24.86
N LYS A 187 6.38 5.94 -24.82
CA LYS A 187 7.62 5.92 -25.62
C LYS A 187 7.86 4.50 -26.11
N GLY A 188 7.91 4.30 -27.43
CA GLY A 188 7.97 2.97 -28.05
C GLY A 188 6.76 2.11 -27.72
N ARG A 189 6.96 0.80 -27.56
CA ARG A 189 5.97 -0.17 -27.03
C ARG A 189 4.70 -0.30 -27.88
N ALA A 190 4.79 -0.21 -29.21
CA ALA A 190 3.60 -0.18 -30.06
C ALA A 190 2.69 -1.41 -29.92
N GLU A 191 3.23 -2.61 -29.82
CA GLU A 191 2.42 -3.82 -29.62
C GLU A 191 1.64 -3.80 -28.29
N ILE A 192 2.30 -3.32 -27.23
CA ILE A 192 1.69 -3.21 -25.89
C ILE A 192 0.61 -2.14 -25.91
N PHE A 193 0.86 -1.01 -26.60
CA PHE A 193 -0.13 0.05 -26.77
C PHE A 193 -1.34 -0.41 -27.59
N ALA A 194 -1.13 -1.17 -28.67
CA ALA A 194 -2.22 -1.76 -29.45
C ALA A 194 -3.13 -2.66 -28.59
N ARG A 195 -2.53 -3.48 -27.71
CA ARG A 195 -3.27 -4.29 -26.74
C ARG A 195 -4.07 -3.41 -25.76
N PHE A 196 -3.44 -2.38 -25.19
CA PHE A 196 -4.11 -1.43 -24.30
C PHE A 196 -5.29 -0.72 -24.99
N ALA A 197 -5.08 -0.24 -26.21
CA ALA A 197 -6.09 0.47 -26.98
C ALA A 197 -7.27 -0.46 -27.34
N GLY A 198 -6.98 -1.70 -27.77
CA GLY A 198 -8.01 -2.71 -28.00
C GLY A 198 -8.80 -3.04 -26.74
N HIS A 199 -8.12 -3.16 -25.59
CA HIS A 199 -8.78 -3.37 -24.30
C HIS A 199 -9.68 -2.19 -23.92
N LEU A 200 -9.16 -0.95 -24.02
CA LEU A 200 -9.90 0.27 -23.70
C LEU A 200 -11.12 0.47 -24.62
N LYS A 201 -10.98 0.16 -25.92
CA LYS A 201 -12.06 0.23 -26.92
C LYS A 201 -13.21 -0.73 -26.60
N ASN A 202 -12.89 -1.92 -26.10
CA ASN A 202 -13.86 -2.98 -25.87
C ASN A 202 -14.49 -2.91 -24.47
N ILE A 203 -13.87 -2.20 -23.54
CA ILE A 203 -14.35 -2.14 -22.17
C ILE A 203 -15.22 -0.93 -21.91
N CYS A 204 -16.32 -1.14 -21.19
CA CYS A 204 -17.23 -0.09 -20.73
C CYS A 204 -17.80 0.77 -21.87
N ALA A 205 -18.47 0.13 -22.84
CA ALA A 205 -19.15 0.73 -23.98
C ALA A 205 -20.32 1.70 -23.65
N ARG A 206 -20.29 2.41 -22.51
CA ARG A 206 -21.11 3.60 -22.28
C ARG A 206 -20.36 4.79 -22.85
N ALA A 207 -20.84 5.31 -23.98
CA ALA A 207 -20.20 6.39 -24.69
C ALA A 207 -19.94 7.61 -23.79
N GLY A 208 -18.67 8.04 -23.74
CA GLY A 208 -18.31 9.41 -23.38
C GLY A 208 -17.98 9.72 -21.92
N ASP A 209 -17.78 8.74 -21.04
CA ASP A 209 -17.36 9.00 -19.64
C ASP A 209 -15.85 8.81 -19.38
N ILE A 210 -15.10 8.42 -20.42
CA ILE A 210 -13.64 8.24 -20.40
C ILE A 210 -13.02 8.97 -21.59
N SER A 211 -11.88 9.61 -21.36
CA SER A 211 -10.99 10.11 -22.41
C SER A 211 -9.56 9.70 -22.12
N LEU A 212 -8.77 9.51 -23.16
CA LEU A 212 -7.35 9.21 -23.09
C LEU A 212 -6.52 10.42 -23.53
N VAL A 213 -5.57 10.83 -22.70
CA VAL A 213 -4.53 11.80 -23.05
C VAL A 213 -3.23 11.02 -23.20
N VAL A 214 -2.77 10.85 -24.44
CA VAL A 214 -1.50 10.20 -24.76
C VAL A 214 -0.42 11.26 -24.81
N VAL A 215 0.63 11.11 -23.99
CA VAL A 215 1.80 11.98 -24.01
C VAL A 215 2.92 11.22 -24.71
N LEU A 216 3.08 11.50 -26.00
CA LEU A 216 3.84 10.69 -26.95
C LEU A 216 5.25 11.26 -27.11
N TYR A 217 6.25 10.42 -26.84
CA TYR A 217 7.66 10.70 -27.12
C TYR A 217 8.09 10.04 -28.43
N ALA A 218 9.05 10.66 -29.12
CA ALA A 218 9.65 10.10 -30.32
C ALA A 218 10.27 8.71 -30.04
N SER A 219 10.03 7.78 -30.95
CA SER A 219 10.55 6.40 -30.90
C SER A 219 10.48 5.72 -32.27
N GLU A 220 11.23 4.64 -32.44
CA GLU A 220 11.27 3.88 -33.71
C GLU A 220 9.87 3.35 -34.13
N ASP A 221 9.03 3.00 -33.14
CA ASP A 221 7.69 2.44 -33.37
C ASP A 221 6.59 3.51 -33.52
N GLU A 222 6.95 4.79 -33.63
CA GLU A 222 5.98 5.89 -33.60
C GLU A 222 4.90 5.77 -34.68
N ARG A 223 5.26 5.29 -35.88
CA ARG A 223 4.29 5.06 -36.97
C ARG A 223 3.18 4.09 -36.55
N ALA A 224 3.53 3.00 -35.87
CA ALA A 224 2.57 2.02 -35.40
C ALA A 224 1.71 2.60 -34.25
N ASN A 225 2.33 3.31 -33.31
CA ASN A 225 1.60 4.03 -32.25
C ASN A 225 0.57 5.02 -32.82
N ARG A 226 0.94 5.80 -33.85
CA ARG A 226 0.03 6.75 -34.52
C ARG A 226 -1.13 6.03 -35.21
N ALA A 227 -0.88 4.90 -35.89
CA ALA A 227 -1.94 4.10 -36.49
C ALA A 227 -2.95 3.61 -35.43
N THR A 228 -2.46 3.13 -34.28
CA THR A 228 -3.32 2.73 -33.15
C THR A 228 -4.11 3.91 -32.56
N ILE A 229 -3.51 5.10 -32.46
CA ILE A 229 -4.21 6.32 -32.01
C ILE A 229 -5.37 6.65 -32.96
N GLU A 230 -5.14 6.60 -34.27
CA GLU A 230 -6.19 6.88 -35.26
C GLU A 230 -7.31 5.84 -35.21
N GLU A 231 -7.00 4.56 -35.01
CA GLU A 231 -8.02 3.54 -34.80
C GLU A 231 -8.83 3.82 -33.52
N LEU A 232 -8.18 4.23 -32.44
CA LEU A 232 -8.86 4.53 -31.19
C LEU A 232 -9.74 5.79 -31.32
N ARG A 233 -9.34 6.80 -32.10
CA ARG A 233 -10.15 7.98 -32.41
C ARG A 233 -11.43 7.67 -33.17
N GLN A 234 -11.47 6.56 -33.91
CA GLN A 234 -12.67 6.07 -34.59
C GLN A 234 -13.65 5.36 -33.63
N SER A 235 -13.25 5.13 -32.37
CA SER A 235 -14.10 4.57 -31.32
C SER A 235 -14.82 5.66 -30.51
N PHE A 236 -15.57 5.26 -29.48
CA PHE A 236 -16.23 6.19 -28.55
C PHE A 236 -15.27 6.88 -27.56
N VAL A 237 -13.98 6.53 -27.57
CA VAL A 237 -12.97 7.09 -26.67
C VAL A 237 -12.43 8.38 -27.27
N ARG A 238 -12.59 9.50 -26.55
CA ARG A 238 -11.93 10.76 -26.94
C ARG A 238 -10.44 10.65 -26.68
N VAL A 239 -9.61 10.77 -27.72
CA VAL A 239 -8.15 10.70 -27.63
C VAL A 239 -7.51 12.03 -27.96
N GLU A 240 -6.77 12.58 -27.01
CA GLU A 240 -5.90 13.74 -27.17
C GLU A 240 -4.44 13.31 -27.16
N VAL A 241 -3.61 13.90 -28.02
CA VAL A 241 -2.18 13.60 -28.10
C VAL A 241 -1.38 14.86 -27.79
N ILE A 242 -0.37 14.70 -26.94
CA ILE A 242 0.63 15.72 -26.64
C ILE A 242 1.96 15.20 -27.15
N GLU A 243 2.52 15.86 -28.14
CA GLU A 243 3.83 15.53 -28.70
C GLU A 243 4.93 16.06 -27.76
N MET A 244 5.88 15.18 -27.44
CA MET A 244 7.09 15.51 -26.69
C MET A 244 8.34 15.49 -27.58
N ASP A 245 8.20 15.12 -28.85
CA ASP A 245 9.29 15.02 -29.84
C ASP A 245 10.50 14.24 -29.27
N ASP A 246 11.72 14.72 -29.56
CA ASP A 246 12.99 14.12 -29.14
C ASP A 246 13.35 14.38 -27.66
N ALA A 247 12.41 14.91 -26.86
CA ALA A 247 12.68 15.15 -25.44
C ALA A 247 13.06 13.84 -24.71
N PRO A 248 13.99 13.91 -23.74
CA PRO A 248 14.29 12.75 -22.91
C PRO A 248 13.04 12.33 -22.14
N PHE A 249 12.82 11.01 -22.06
CA PHE A 249 11.64 10.50 -21.37
C PHE A 249 11.68 10.86 -19.88
N SER A 250 10.63 11.51 -19.39
CA SER A 250 10.36 11.65 -17.96
C SER A 250 8.89 11.39 -17.70
N ARG A 251 8.61 10.39 -16.84
CA ARG A 251 7.24 10.00 -16.51
C ARG A 251 6.51 11.12 -15.78
N GLY A 252 7.17 11.75 -14.79
CA GLY A 252 6.59 12.85 -14.01
C GLY A 252 6.26 14.08 -14.88
N ILE A 253 7.18 14.47 -15.77
CA ILE A 253 6.96 15.58 -16.70
C ILE A 253 5.80 15.26 -17.66
N ALA A 254 5.76 14.04 -18.20
CA ALA A 254 4.69 13.60 -19.09
C ALA A 254 3.31 13.65 -18.41
N LEU A 255 3.20 13.10 -17.20
CA LEU A 255 1.95 13.11 -16.44
C LEU A 255 1.50 14.55 -16.13
N MET A 256 2.43 15.44 -15.81
CA MET A 256 2.12 16.86 -15.60
C MET A 256 1.63 17.54 -16.89
N LYS A 257 2.30 17.29 -18.03
CA LYS A 257 1.87 17.80 -19.34
C LYS A 257 0.50 17.31 -19.74
N GLY A 258 0.20 16.03 -19.48
CA GLY A 258 -1.15 15.49 -19.67
C GLY A 258 -2.18 16.18 -18.79
N ALA A 259 -1.85 16.42 -17.51
CA ALA A 259 -2.73 17.10 -16.57
C ALA A 259 -3.03 18.55 -16.97
N GLU A 260 -2.12 19.24 -17.68
CA GLU A 260 -2.35 20.59 -18.20
C GLU A 260 -3.56 20.66 -19.14
N ARG A 261 -3.91 19.57 -19.84
CA ARG A 261 -5.07 19.50 -20.78
C ARG A 261 -6.41 19.26 -20.11
N VAL A 262 -6.42 18.87 -18.84
CA VAL A 262 -7.63 18.59 -18.07
C VAL A 262 -8.17 19.88 -17.42
N SER A 263 -9.48 20.02 -17.23
CA SER A 263 -10.04 21.16 -16.47
C SER A 263 -9.66 21.07 -14.99
N ALA A 264 -9.74 22.18 -14.24
CA ALA A 264 -9.37 22.18 -12.82
C ALA A 264 -10.20 21.18 -11.97
N ASP A 265 -11.46 20.99 -12.32
CA ASP A 265 -12.40 20.04 -11.72
C ASP A 265 -12.43 18.67 -12.42
N GLY A 266 -11.53 18.43 -13.39
CA GLY A 266 -11.44 17.16 -14.09
C GLY A 266 -10.78 16.08 -13.23
N LEU A 267 -11.42 14.91 -13.17
CA LEU A 267 -10.91 13.72 -12.50
C LEU A 267 -9.89 13.03 -13.42
N MET A 268 -8.67 12.86 -12.93
CA MET A 268 -7.58 12.22 -13.66
C MET A 268 -7.27 10.85 -13.10
N PHE A 269 -6.80 9.95 -13.96
CA PHE A 269 -6.18 8.69 -13.58
C PHE A 269 -4.87 8.52 -14.34
N PHE A 270 -3.76 8.52 -13.60
CA PHE A 270 -2.43 8.24 -14.12
C PHE A 270 -2.27 6.73 -14.27
N THR A 271 -1.92 6.28 -15.47
CA THR A 271 -1.82 4.86 -15.82
C THR A 271 -0.60 4.60 -16.69
N ASP A 272 -0.22 3.33 -16.76
CA ASP A 272 0.82 2.83 -17.65
C ASP A 272 0.19 2.04 -18.82
N VAL A 273 0.97 1.78 -19.87
CA VAL A 273 0.50 1.15 -21.13
C VAL A 273 0.30 -0.36 -21.00
N ASP A 274 0.91 -0.98 -20.02
CA ASP A 274 0.86 -2.41 -19.69
C ASP A 274 -0.28 -2.77 -18.73
N MET A 275 -1.24 -1.87 -18.56
CA MET A 275 -2.38 -2.06 -17.66
C MET A 275 -3.58 -2.68 -18.35
N LEU A 276 -4.17 -3.67 -17.68
CA LEU A 276 -5.55 -4.11 -17.90
C LEU A 276 -6.41 -3.65 -16.73
N PHE A 277 -7.67 -3.35 -17.04
CA PHE A 277 -8.61 -2.86 -16.04
C PHE A 277 -10.03 -3.36 -16.29
N THR A 278 -10.91 -3.35 -15.28
CA THR A 278 -12.34 -3.63 -15.45
C THR A 278 -13.20 -2.37 -15.31
N CYS A 279 -14.45 -2.41 -15.79
CA CYS A 279 -15.39 -1.30 -15.56
C CYS A 279 -15.61 -1.00 -14.08
N ASP A 280 -15.66 -2.04 -13.27
CA ASP A 280 -15.83 -1.89 -11.83
C ASP A 280 -14.62 -1.20 -11.19
N ALA A 281 -13.40 -1.46 -11.69
CA ALA A 281 -12.22 -0.74 -11.22
C ALA A 281 -12.27 0.74 -11.58
N LEU A 282 -12.64 1.08 -12.82
CA LEU A 282 -12.80 2.48 -13.23
C LEU A 282 -13.94 3.18 -12.45
N HIS A 283 -15.00 2.46 -12.11
CA HIS A 283 -16.06 2.97 -11.25
C HIS A 283 -15.57 3.20 -9.81
N ARG A 284 -14.83 2.25 -9.23
CA ARG A 284 -14.22 2.40 -7.90
C ARG A 284 -13.21 3.54 -7.84
N ILE A 285 -12.44 3.77 -8.92
CA ILE A 285 -11.56 4.92 -9.06
C ILE A 285 -12.34 6.23 -8.89
N ARG A 286 -13.48 6.37 -9.57
CA ARG A 286 -14.38 7.54 -9.42
C ARG A 286 -14.95 7.65 -8.01
N LEU A 287 -15.39 6.54 -7.43
CA LEU A 287 -15.97 6.53 -6.08
C LEU A 287 -14.97 6.89 -4.98
N ASN A 288 -13.71 6.49 -5.14
CA ASN A 288 -12.65 6.68 -4.15
C ASN A 288 -11.87 7.99 -4.33
N THR A 289 -12.22 8.82 -5.31
CA THR A 289 -11.57 10.11 -5.54
C THR A 289 -12.57 11.24 -5.31
N ILE A 290 -12.23 12.17 -4.41
CA ILE A 290 -13.11 13.28 -4.02
C ILE A 290 -12.29 14.57 -3.99
N LEU A 291 -12.63 15.50 -4.87
CA LEU A 291 -12.00 16.81 -4.99
C LEU A 291 -11.82 17.49 -3.61
N ASN A 292 -10.67 18.10 -3.36
CA ASN A 292 -10.31 18.82 -2.12
C ASN A 292 -10.36 17.98 -0.83
N ALA A 293 -10.48 16.65 -0.93
CA ALA A 293 -10.74 15.82 0.25
C ALA A 293 -10.01 14.47 0.23
N GLN A 294 -9.98 13.78 -0.90
CA GLN A 294 -9.56 12.39 -0.98
C GLN A 294 -8.95 12.04 -2.34
N VAL A 295 -7.78 11.40 -2.31
CA VAL A 295 -7.09 10.87 -3.49
C VAL A 295 -7.00 9.34 -3.38
N TYR A 296 -7.07 8.67 -4.52
CA TYR A 296 -7.00 7.21 -4.56
C TYR A 296 -5.72 6.76 -5.24
N PHE A 297 -4.94 5.94 -4.53
CA PHE A 297 -3.80 5.24 -5.11
C PHE A 297 -4.10 3.74 -5.08
N PRO A 298 -4.69 3.18 -6.14
CA PRO A 298 -5.02 1.76 -6.16
C PRO A 298 -3.77 0.88 -6.04
N ILE A 299 -3.90 -0.25 -5.34
CA ILE A 299 -2.85 -1.26 -5.30
C ILE A 299 -3.14 -2.28 -6.40
N VAL A 300 -2.37 -2.20 -7.48
CA VAL A 300 -2.47 -3.07 -8.66
C VAL A 300 -1.95 -4.47 -8.39
N PHE A 301 -2.55 -5.47 -9.04
CA PHE A 301 -1.96 -6.80 -9.14
C PHE A 301 -0.89 -6.81 -10.25
N SER A 302 0.38 -7.02 -9.89
CA SER A 302 1.47 -7.16 -10.84
C SER A 302 1.78 -8.62 -11.07
N GLU A 303 1.79 -9.02 -12.33
CA GLU A 303 2.19 -10.35 -12.75
C GLU A 303 3.70 -10.59 -12.51
N PHE A 304 4.05 -11.83 -12.15
CA PHE A 304 5.41 -12.33 -12.24
C PHE A 304 5.74 -12.67 -13.69
N SER A 305 7.02 -12.96 -13.96
CA SER A 305 7.43 -13.48 -15.25
C SER A 305 6.65 -14.76 -15.58
N PRO A 306 6.03 -14.86 -16.77
CA PRO A 306 5.39 -16.09 -17.24
C PRO A 306 6.31 -17.32 -17.25
N GLU A 307 7.63 -17.10 -17.28
CA GLU A 307 8.66 -18.13 -17.15
C GLU A 307 8.55 -18.88 -15.81
N SER A 308 8.11 -18.21 -14.74
CA SER A 308 7.95 -18.77 -13.40
C SER A 308 6.59 -19.45 -13.15
N TRP A 309 5.65 -19.29 -14.08
CA TRP A 309 4.30 -19.84 -13.95
C TRP A 309 4.27 -21.34 -14.21
N SER A 310 3.37 -22.05 -13.51
CA SER A 310 3.09 -23.46 -13.82
C SER A 310 2.36 -23.60 -15.16
N GLU A 311 2.35 -24.80 -15.76
CA GLU A 311 1.57 -25.05 -16.98
C GLU A 311 0.08 -24.70 -16.79
N ASN A 312 -0.49 -25.05 -15.64
CA ASN A 312 -1.87 -24.70 -15.29
C ASN A 312 -2.09 -23.19 -15.23
N ASP A 313 -1.16 -22.44 -14.64
CA ASP A 313 -1.25 -20.97 -14.57
C ASP A 313 -1.19 -20.34 -15.97
N ARG A 314 -0.44 -20.93 -16.92
CA ARG A 314 -0.35 -20.48 -18.32
C ARG A 314 -1.61 -20.81 -19.13
N LEU A 315 -2.32 -21.89 -18.80
CA LEU A 315 -3.56 -22.29 -19.46
C LEU A 315 -4.75 -21.41 -19.07
N LEU A 316 -4.66 -20.70 -17.93
CA LEU A 316 -5.69 -19.75 -17.50
C LEU A 316 -5.60 -18.46 -18.32
N ALA A 317 -6.40 -18.39 -19.38
CA ALA A 317 -6.44 -17.25 -20.31
C ALA A 317 -7.00 -15.94 -19.73
N ASP A 318 -7.60 -15.96 -18.52
CA ASP A 318 -8.17 -14.77 -17.91
C ASP A 318 -7.11 -13.95 -17.17
N ALA A 319 -6.84 -12.74 -17.66
CA ALA A 319 -5.98 -11.74 -17.03
C ALA A 319 -6.31 -11.43 -15.56
N PHE A 320 -7.58 -11.58 -15.16
CA PHE A 320 -8.07 -11.24 -13.82
C PHE A 320 -8.11 -12.44 -12.86
N HIS A 321 -7.54 -13.58 -13.24
CA HIS A 321 -7.35 -14.71 -12.33
C HIS A 321 -6.16 -14.48 -11.38
N TYR A 322 -6.42 -14.17 -10.11
CA TYR A 322 -5.35 -13.96 -9.12
C TYR A 322 -4.84 -15.28 -8.54
N GLY A 323 -3.52 -15.42 -8.45
CA GLY A 323 -2.88 -16.55 -7.81
C GLY A 323 -1.53 -16.17 -7.22
N ARG A 324 -1.16 -16.79 -6.08
CA ARG A 324 0.14 -16.56 -5.41
C ARG A 324 1.34 -16.84 -6.29
N ARG A 325 1.19 -17.73 -7.29
CA ARG A 325 2.24 -18.07 -8.27
C ARG A 325 2.22 -17.20 -9.52
N ARG A 326 1.13 -16.47 -9.75
CA ARG A 326 0.94 -15.64 -10.93
C ARG A 326 1.45 -14.22 -10.74
N GLY A 327 1.33 -13.67 -9.53
CA GLY A 327 1.71 -12.29 -9.26
C GLY A 327 1.51 -11.89 -7.80
N TYR A 328 1.56 -10.59 -7.54
CA TYR A 328 1.41 -10.01 -6.22
C TYR A 328 0.76 -8.63 -6.29
N PHE A 329 0.11 -8.22 -5.20
CA PHE A 329 -0.37 -6.85 -5.06
C PHE A 329 0.80 -5.91 -4.73
N ARG A 330 1.04 -4.92 -5.59
CA ARG A 330 2.18 -3.99 -5.49
C ARG A 330 1.92 -2.89 -4.45
N HIS A 331 1.94 -3.28 -3.16
CA HIS A 331 1.60 -2.39 -2.04
C HIS A 331 2.42 -1.08 -1.99
N PHE A 332 3.67 -1.13 -2.44
CA PHE A 332 4.61 -0.02 -2.40
C PHE A 332 4.87 0.62 -3.78
N GLY A 333 3.99 0.37 -4.76
CA GLY A 333 3.98 1.13 -6.01
C GLY A 333 2.96 2.26 -5.93
N TYR A 334 3.35 3.48 -6.31
CA TYR A 334 2.49 4.67 -6.24
C TYR A 334 2.17 5.24 -7.63
N GLY A 335 2.71 4.62 -8.68
CA GLY A 335 2.62 5.10 -10.06
C GLY A 335 1.20 5.23 -10.62
N LEU A 336 0.26 4.40 -10.14
CA LEU A 336 -1.16 4.53 -10.43
C LEU A 336 -1.81 5.42 -9.39
N ALA A 337 -2.40 6.53 -9.83
CA ALA A 337 -3.02 7.50 -8.95
C ALA A 337 -4.24 8.16 -9.61
N ALA A 338 -5.31 8.33 -8.85
CA ALA A 338 -6.48 9.07 -9.23
C ALA A 338 -6.71 10.26 -8.29
N LEU A 339 -6.83 11.43 -8.90
CA LEU A 339 -6.95 12.72 -8.23
C LEU A 339 -7.55 13.75 -9.19
N TYR A 340 -8.10 14.82 -8.63
CA TYR A 340 -8.55 15.95 -9.43
C TYR A 340 -7.37 16.86 -9.78
N LYS A 341 -7.43 17.55 -10.93
CA LYS A 341 -6.38 18.50 -11.33
C LYS A 341 -6.15 19.58 -10.28
N ALA A 342 -7.19 20.16 -9.72
CA ALA A 342 -7.06 21.17 -8.67
C ALA A 342 -6.30 20.63 -7.45
N ASP A 343 -6.52 19.37 -7.05
CA ASP A 343 -5.76 18.74 -5.96
C ASP A 343 -4.28 18.57 -6.34
N LEU A 344 -3.98 18.11 -7.56
CA LEU A 344 -2.61 17.98 -8.07
C LEU A 344 -1.87 19.33 -8.00
N ILE A 345 -2.50 20.40 -8.46
CA ILE A 345 -1.92 21.75 -8.43
C ILE A 345 -1.76 22.24 -7.00
N ALA A 346 -2.75 22.02 -6.13
CA ALA A 346 -2.71 22.45 -4.73
C ALA A 346 -1.59 21.79 -3.92
N ILE A 347 -1.21 20.55 -4.25
CA ILE A 347 -0.08 19.87 -3.61
C ILE A 347 1.28 20.15 -4.27
N GLY A 348 1.31 21.01 -5.30
CA GLY A 348 2.53 21.46 -5.97
C GLY A 348 2.97 20.62 -7.18
N GLY A 349 2.13 19.70 -7.67
CA GLY A 349 2.41 18.88 -8.85
C GLY A 349 3.60 17.92 -8.69
N PHE A 350 4.07 17.37 -9.81
CA PHE A 350 5.27 16.52 -9.86
C PHE A 350 6.55 17.36 -9.71
N ASP A 351 7.55 16.82 -9.02
CA ASP A 351 8.90 17.41 -9.04
C ASP A 351 9.57 17.19 -10.40
N THR A 352 9.76 18.28 -11.16
CA THR A 352 10.37 18.25 -12.49
C THR A 352 11.86 17.96 -12.47
N LYS A 353 12.51 17.94 -11.29
CA LYS A 353 13.91 17.52 -11.14
C LYS A 353 14.07 16.00 -11.21
N ILE A 354 12.97 15.25 -11.08
CA ILE A 354 12.99 13.80 -11.24
C ILE A 354 12.86 13.48 -12.74
N GLU A 355 13.99 13.12 -13.32
CA GLU A 355 14.08 12.71 -14.73
C GLU A 355 13.92 11.19 -14.87
N GLY A 356 13.48 10.73 -16.04
CA GLY A 356 13.30 9.30 -16.30
C GLY A 356 12.10 8.68 -15.57
N TRP A 357 12.34 7.53 -14.96
CA TRP A 357 11.34 6.71 -14.25
C TRP A 357 11.79 6.45 -12.80
N GLY A 358 10.84 6.56 -11.87
CA GLY A 358 11.00 6.22 -10.46
C GLY A 358 11.15 7.46 -9.57
N LEU A 359 10.66 7.35 -8.33
CA LEU A 359 10.57 8.38 -7.29
C LEU A 359 9.51 9.46 -7.51
N GLU A 360 9.07 9.73 -8.75
CA GLU A 360 8.08 10.78 -9.01
C GLU A 360 6.72 10.45 -8.39
N ASP A 361 6.40 9.17 -8.33
CA ASP A 361 5.17 8.65 -7.74
C ASP A 361 5.21 8.67 -6.20
N VAL A 362 6.37 8.38 -5.62
CA VAL A 362 6.63 8.50 -4.18
C VAL A 362 6.55 9.96 -3.74
N ASP A 363 7.16 10.88 -4.49
CA ASP A 363 7.09 12.32 -4.23
C ASP A 363 5.64 12.83 -4.25
N LEU A 364 4.87 12.47 -5.29
CA LEU A 364 3.45 12.83 -5.38
C LEU A 364 2.66 12.31 -4.18
N PHE A 365 2.88 11.05 -3.79
CA PHE A 365 2.24 10.44 -2.64
C PHE A 365 2.56 11.18 -1.34
N GLU A 366 3.83 11.50 -1.10
CA GLU A 366 4.26 12.23 0.09
C GLU A 366 3.65 13.64 0.15
N LYS A 367 3.61 14.35 -0.99
CA LYS A 367 2.98 15.68 -1.09
C LYS A 367 1.49 15.61 -0.73
N ALA A 368 0.77 14.60 -1.22
CA ALA A 368 -0.64 14.41 -0.89
C ALA A 368 -0.86 14.14 0.62
N VAL A 369 0.01 13.33 1.24
CA VAL A 369 -0.03 13.08 2.70
C VAL A 369 0.25 14.36 3.48
N LYS A 370 1.31 15.12 3.10
CA LYS A 370 1.71 16.37 3.75
C LYS A 370 0.63 17.45 3.64
N ALA A 371 -0.11 17.49 2.53
CA ALA A 371 -1.23 18.41 2.31
C ALA A 371 -2.49 18.05 3.12
N GLY A 372 -2.51 16.91 3.81
CA GLY A 372 -3.65 16.49 4.63
C GLY A 372 -4.83 15.92 3.84
N LEU A 373 -4.62 15.59 2.55
CA LEU A 373 -5.61 14.87 1.76
C LEU A 373 -5.80 13.47 2.34
N ARG A 374 -7.04 12.98 2.34
CA ARG A 374 -7.30 11.60 2.72
C ARG A 374 -6.77 10.66 1.64
N ILE A 375 -5.82 9.82 2.00
CA ILE A 375 -5.32 8.78 1.11
C ILE A 375 -6.20 7.54 1.23
N ILE A 376 -6.71 7.05 0.10
CA ILE A 376 -7.22 5.67 -0.01
C ILE A 376 -6.20 4.83 -0.76
N ARG A 377 -5.80 3.72 -0.15
CA ARG A 377 -5.00 2.65 -0.78
C ARG A 377 -5.64 1.33 -0.46
N SER A 378 -6.02 0.58 -1.49
CA SER A 378 -6.61 -0.75 -1.36
C SER A 378 -6.21 -1.60 -2.56
N PRO A 379 -6.02 -2.92 -2.37
CA PRO A 379 -5.99 -3.87 -3.49
C PRO A 379 -7.17 -3.62 -4.42
N GLU A 380 -6.87 -3.30 -5.68
CA GLU A 380 -7.87 -3.09 -6.71
C GLU A 380 -7.85 -4.32 -7.61
N PRO A 381 -8.75 -5.29 -7.42
CA PRO A 381 -8.72 -6.54 -8.17
C PRO A 381 -8.85 -6.25 -9.67
N GLY A 382 -9.72 -5.34 -10.06
CA GLY A 382 -9.91 -5.01 -11.46
C GLY A 382 -8.78 -4.18 -12.09
N LEU A 383 -7.57 -4.15 -11.53
CA LEU A 383 -6.36 -3.59 -12.14
C LEU A 383 -5.25 -4.64 -12.16
N VAL A 384 -4.75 -4.95 -13.35
CA VAL A 384 -3.66 -5.90 -13.57
C VAL A 384 -2.56 -5.22 -14.38
N HIS A 385 -1.35 -5.22 -13.86
CA HIS A 385 -0.15 -4.79 -14.59
C HIS A 385 0.47 -6.03 -15.22
N ILE A 386 0.39 -6.12 -16.54
CA ILE A 386 0.94 -7.23 -17.30
C ILE A 386 2.45 -7.24 -17.15
N TYR A 387 3.03 -8.43 -16.97
CA TYR A 387 4.47 -8.54 -16.86
C TYR A 387 5.17 -8.05 -18.14
N HIS A 388 6.24 -7.28 -17.96
CA HIS A 388 7.22 -7.01 -19.00
C HIS A 388 8.63 -7.04 -18.40
N PRO A 389 9.67 -7.34 -19.20
CA PRO A 389 11.04 -7.25 -18.73
C PRO A 389 11.37 -5.83 -18.26
N ILE A 390 11.99 -5.73 -17.08
CA ILE A 390 12.43 -4.45 -16.50
C ILE A 390 13.92 -4.26 -16.79
N HIS A 391 14.24 -3.17 -17.49
CA HIS A 391 15.61 -2.75 -17.78
C HIS A 391 16.00 -1.58 -16.86
N CYS A 392 17.15 -1.68 -16.19
CA CYS A 392 17.67 -0.69 -15.25
C CYS A 392 19.00 -0.14 -15.77
N PRO A 393 19.00 1.01 -16.48
CA PRO A 393 20.22 1.60 -17.01
C PRO A 393 21.23 1.95 -15.92
N GLU A 394 22.52 1.79 -16.21
CA GLU A 394 23.59 2.14 -15.26
C GLU A 394 23.71 3.65 -15.01
N THR A 395 23.28 4.45 -15.98
CA THR A 395 23.27 5.92 -15.93
C THR A 395 22.21 6.49 -14.98
N MET A 396 21.28 5.65 -14.50
CA MET A 396 20.22 6.06 -13.60
C MET A 396 20.76 6.44 -12.20
N PRO A 397 20.25 7.51 -11.58
CA PRO A 397 20.57 7.87 -10.19
C PRO A 397 20.43 6.69 -9.23
N GLN A 398 21.32 6.62 -8.23
CA GLN A 398 21.45 5.46 -7.34
C GLN A 398 20.12 5.04 -6.69
N ALA A 399 19.33 6.01 -6.21
CA ALA A 399 18.04 5.73 -5.56
C ALA A 399 17.01 5.13 -6.54
N GLN A 400 16.87 5.69 -7.74
CA GLN A 400 16.00 5.15 -8.79
C GLN A 400 16.49 3.76 -9.25
N ARG A 401 17.80 3.56 -9.37
CA ARG A 401 18.39 2.27 -9.75
C ARG A 401 18.10 1.19 -8.71
N HIS A 402 18.19 1.49 -7.41
CA HIS A 402 17.79 0.57 -6.36
C HIS A 402 16.30 0.21 -6.45
N MET A 403 15.41 1.19 -6.69
CA MET A 403 13.98 0.94 -6.90
C MET A 403 13.72 0.07 -8.14
N CYS A 404 14.45 0.31 -9.23
CA CYS A 404 14.33 -0.47 -10.46
C CYS A 404 14.75 -1.93 -10.23
N HIS A 405 15.91 -2.18 -9.59
CA HIS A 405 16.35 -3.52 -9.26
C HIS A 405 15.39 -4.23 -8.31
N GLY A 406 14.85 -3.53 -7.31
CA GLY A 406 13.81 -4.09 -6.43
C GLY A 406 12.57 -4.51 -7.22
N SER A 407 12.06 -3.62 -8.07
CA SER A 407 10.90 -3.91 -8.94
C SER A 407 11.16 -5.07 -9.90
N LYS A 408 12.38 -5.17 -10.44
CA LYS A 408 12.82 -6.29 -11.28
C LYS A 408 12.80 -7.60 -10.51
N ALA A 409 13.54 -7.69 -9.40
CA ALA A 409 13.64 -8.90 -8.59
C ALA A 409 12.26 -9.38 -8.09
N ALA A 410 11.46 -8.43 -7.62
CA ALA A 410 10.09 -8.65 -7.18
C ALA A 410 9.16 -9.24 -8.25
N SER A 411 9.42 -9.01 -9.52
CA SER A 411 8.53 -9.44 -10.61
C SER A 411 9.00 -10.74 -11.25
N LEU A 412 10.06 -11.39 -10.74
CA LEU A 412 10.59 -12.61 -11.35
C LEU A 412 9.74 -13.85 -11.03
N ALA A 413 9.48 -14.11 -9.75
CA ALA A 413 8.79 -15.32 -9.31
C ALA A 413 8.19 -15.16 -7.91
N SER A 414 7.21 -16.01 -7.61
CA SER A 414 6.69 -16.16 -6.25
C SER A 414 7.67 -16.90 -5.34
N ILE A 415 7.56 -16.69 -4.02
CA ILE A 415 8.30 -17.49 -3.03
C ILE A 415 7.99 -18.99 -3.20
N ASP A 416 6.74 -19.34 -3.51
CA ASP A 416 6.32 -20.73 -3.70
C ASP A 416 7.09 -21.38 -4.88
N ALA A 417 7.25 -20.65 -5.99
CA ALA A 417 8.00 -21.12 -7.15
C ALA A 417 9.51 -21.25 -6.85
N LEU A 418 10.08 -20.31 -6.08
CA LEU A 418 11.48 -20.36 -5.67
C LEU A 418 11.77 -21.53 -4.74
N VAL A 419 10.88 -21.80 -3.78
CA VAL A 419 11.00 -22.96 -2.88
C VAL A 419 11.00 -24.26 -3.69
N ASP A 420 10.04 -24.44 -4.60
CA ASP A 420 9.98 -25.61 -5.46
C ASP A 420 11.30 -25.80 -6.22
N GLN A 421 11.83 -24.74 -6.84
CA GLN A 421 13.10 -24.80 -7.57
C GLN A 421 14.28 -25.21 -6.67
N ILE A 422 14.40 -24.65 -5.47
CA ILE A 422 15.47 -24.99 -4.52
C ILE A 422 15.33 -26.44 -4.04
N SER A 423 14.11 -26.92 -3.82
CA SER A 423 13.84 -28.30 -3.39
C SER A 423 14.28 -29.37 -4.40
N HIS A 424 14.52 -29.01 -5.67
CA HIS A 424 15.10 -29.94 -6.64
C HIS A 424 16.62 -30.11 -6.48
N TYR A 425 17.28 -29.23 -5.71
CA TYR A 425 18.73 -29.24 -5.46
C TYR A 425 19.10 -29.78 -4.06
N THR A 426 18.11 -30.09 -3.22
CA THR A 426 18.26 -30.65 -1.87
C THR A 426 17.63 -32.02 -1.81
#